data_AF-A0A9N7AW94-F1
#
_entry.id   AF-A0A9N7AW94-F1
#
_cell.length_a   1.000
_cell.length_b   1.000
_cell.length_c   1.000
_cell.angle_alpha   90.00
_cell.angle_beta   90.00
_cell.angle_gamma   90.00
#
_symmetry.space_group_name_H-M   'P 1'
#
loop_
_entity.id
_entity.type
_entity.pdbx_description
1 polymer ?
#
loop_
_entity_poly.entity_id
_entity_poly.type
_entity_poly.pdbx_seq_one_letter_code
_entity_poly.pdbx_strand_id
1 'polypeptide(L)'
;MSKLILAISILLIISCKWHVDNPIDEATAESKSALTSVDQVLDEISEATGLSSEKITKLTPEELENLAKEAQDDSEKSKKEIEDQKNTKESKNIEVKDTPRLIKLIKNSSEKIDSVFQTLINIGYNATYAAKSNLKNGLKMVKLLDELLKISVSSNGDKSNQKYNELKTVVNRFNAENSAIKVPLENGSKIEAKKCIKTLMTNVETYFKGVSTELKDKKDDKYTKILAALSEAANKIENAAMAIHLCFNN
;
A
#
# COMPACT_ATOMS: atom_id res chain seq x y z
N MET A 1 -15.07 -41.38 23.01
CA MET A 1 -13.83 -41.21 22.23
C MET A 1 -13.74 -39.79 21.63
N SER A 2 -13.74 -38.73 22.45
CA SER A 2 -13.46 -37.36 21.97
C SER A 2 -12.57 -36.54 22.91
N LYS A 3 -12.07 -37.13 23.99
CA LYS A 3 -11.17 -36.46 24.94
C LYS A 3 -9.71 -36.96 24.89
N LEU A 4 -9.42 -37.94 24.04
CA LEU A 4 -8.07 -38.52 23.88
C LEU A 4 -7.34 -38.04 22.61
N ILE A 5 -8.02 -37.35 21.69
CA ILE A 5 -7.41 -36.78 20.47
C ILE A 5 -6.94 -35.34 20.70
N LEU A 6 -7.53 -34.63 21.68
CA LEU A 6 -7.13 -33.27 22.03
C LEU A 6 -5.77 -33.19 22.77
N ALA A 7 -5.28 -34.32 23.29
CA ALA A 7 -4.02 -34.40 24.03
C ALA A 7 -2.81 -34.78 23.16
N ILE A 8 -3.00 -35.14 21.90
CA ILE A 8 -1.91 -35.59 21.01
C ILE A 8 -1.40 -34.46 20.10
N SER A 9 -2.17 -33.40 19.85
CA SER A 9 -1.73 -32.24 19.04
C SER A 9 -0.94 -31.17 19.82
N ILE A 10 -0.87 -31.26 21.15
CA ILE A 10 -0.13 -30.30 22.01
C ILE A 10 1.29 -30.79 22.35
N LEU A 11 1.63 -32.07 22.09
CA LEU A 11 2.90 -32.67 22.53
C LEU A 11 3.97 -32.83 21.43
N LEU A 12 3.73 -32.41 20.18
CA LEU A 12 4.73 -32.51 19.10
C LEU A 12 5.54 -31.22 18.84
N ILE A 13 5.40 -30.19 19.67
CA ILE A 13 6.21 -28.96 19.57
C ILE A 13 7.53 -29.04 20.38
N ILE A 14 7.78 -30.13 21.13
CA ILE A 14 8.89 -30.15 22.10
C ILE A 14 10.24 -30.69 21.56
N SER A 15 10.33 -31.17 20.31
CA SER A 15 11.55 -31.86 19.85
C SER A 15 12.14 -31.35 18.54
N CYS A 16 12.32 -30.05 18.38
CA CYS A 16 13.34 -29.48 17.49
C CYS A 16 13.90 -28.20 18.13
N LYS A 17 14.85 -28.42 19.05
CA LYS A 17 15.61 -27.38 19.73
C LYS A 17 16.97 -27.30 19.03
N TRP A 18 17.32 -26.10 18.53
CA TRP A 18 18.65 -25.49 18.28
C TRP A 18 18.42 -24.47 17.14
N HIS A 19 18.63 -23.15 17.24
CA HIS A 19 19.30 -22.31 18.23
C HIS A 19 18.91 -20.83 17.96
N VAL A 20 18.62 -20.07 19.03
CA VAL A 20 18.89 -18.61 19.25
C VAL A 20 18.21 -17.57 18.32
N ASP A 21 17.05 -17.05 18.71
CA ASP A 21 16.83 -15.70 19.30
C ASP A 21 15.31 -15.40 19.43
N ASN A 22 14.92 -14.63 20.46
CA ASN A 22 13.55 -14.15 20.76
C ASN A 22 12.80 -13.62 19.51
N PRO A 23 11.44 -13.62 19.43
CA PRO A 23 10.45 -13.54 20.53
C PRO A 23 9.16 -14.38 20.36
N ILE A 24 8.66 -14.98 21.45
CA ILE A 24 7.27 -15.53 21.53
C ILE A 24 6.27 -14.46 22.02
N ASP A 25 6.73 -13.25 22.36
CA ASP A 25 5.86 -12.16 22.81
C ASP A 25 5.25 -11.29 21.69
N GLU A 26 5.66 -11.45 20.44
CA GLU A 26 5.18 -10.58 19.34
C GLU A 26 3.85 -11.07 18.74
N ALA A 27 3.60 -12.39 18.74
CA ALA A 27 2.36 -12.97 18.24
C ALA A 27 1.13 -12.64 19.11
N THR A 28 1.33 -12.34 20.40
CA THR A 28 0.23 -12.07 21.34
C THR A 28 -0.10 -10.57 21.44
N ALA A 29 0.86 -9.69 21.12
CA ALA A 29 0.63 -8.24 21.04
C ALA A 29 -0.03 -7.81 19.73
N GLU A 30 0.26 -8.48 18.60
CA GLU A 30 -0.33 -8.18 17.29
C GLU A 30 -1.81 -8.59 17.15
N SER A 31 -2.29 -9.50 18.00
CA SER A 31 -3.70 -9.92 18.02
C SER A 31 -4.66 -8.80 18.49
N LYS A 32 -4.15 -7.74 19.16
CA LYS A 32 -4.97 -6.65 19.69
C LYS A 32 -5.12 -5.41 18.80
N SER A 33 -4.42 -5.29 17.68
CA SER A 33 -4.47 -4.06 16.84
C SER A 33 -5.04 -4.21 15.42
N ALA A 34 -5.64 -5.37 15.09
CA ALA A 34 -6.13 -5.63 13.72
C ALA A 34 -7.59 -6.07 13.63
N LEU A 35 -8.47 -5.50 14.44
CA LEU A 35 -9.90 -5.45 14.13
C LEU A 35 -10.22 -4.03 13.66
N THR A 36 -9.84 -3.71 12.42
CA THR A 36 -10.57 -2.67 11.69
C THR A 36 -12.03 -3.16 11.63
N SER A 37 -13.00 -2.36 12.07
CA SER A 37 -14.39 -2.80 12.01
C SER A 37 -14.77 -3.08 10.56
N VAL A 38 -15.60 -4.11 10.33
CA VAL A 38 -16.11 -4.43 8.99
C VAL A 38 -16.76 -3.20 8.36
N ASP A 39 -17.44 -2.38 9.16
CA ASP A 39 -18.04 -1.11 8.74
C ASP A 39 -16.99 -0.12 8.21
N GLN A 40 -15.86 0.06 8.92
CA GLN A 40 -14.79 0.95 8.47
C GLN A 40 -14.16 0.45 7.16
N VAL A 41 -13.98 -0.87 7.00
CA VAL A 41 -13.48 -1.46 5.75
C VAL A 41 -14.48 -1.22 4.61
N LEU A 42 -15.78 -1.36 4.86
CA LEU A 42 -16.82 -1.12 3.86
C LEU A 42 -16.90 0.34 3.43
N ASP A 43 -16.72 1.29 4.35
CA ASP A 43 -16.70 2.72 4.05
C ASP A 43 -15.51 3.09 3.15
N GLU A 44 -14.31 2.56 3.45
CA GLU A 44 -13.10 2.78 2.63
C GLU A 44 -13.27 2.18 1.21
N ILE A 45 -13.87 0.99 1.10
CA ILE A 45 -14.18 0.37 -0.20
C ILE A 45 -15.21 1.22 -0.97
N SER A 46 -16.22 1.74 -0.29
CA SER A 46 -17.28 2.56 -0.87
C SER A 46 -16.72 3.85 -1.46
N GLU A 47 -15.83 4.54 -0.74
CA GLU A 47 -15.18 5.75 -1.23
C GLU A 47 -14.33 5.49 -2.49
N ALA A 48 -13.58 4.38 -2.50
CA ALA A 48 -12.70 4.04 -3.63
C ALA A 48 -13.44 3.56 -4.89
N THR A 49 -14.63 2.95 -4.74
CA THR A 49 -15.37 2.32 -5.85
C THR A 49 -16.64 3.05 -6.25
N GLY A 50 -17.15 3.95 -5.39
CA GLY A 50 -18.47 4.55 -5.55
C GLY A 50 -19.63 3.59 -5.30
N LEU A 51 -19.38 2.41 -4.74
CA LEU A 51 -20.39 1.39 -4.45
C LEU A 51 -20.85 1.46 -2.99
N SER A 52 -22.16 1.36 -2.74
CA SER A 52 -22.67 1.25 -1.37
C SER A 52 -22.15 0.01 -0.64
N SER A 53 -21.99 0.09 0.69
CA SER A 53 -21.60 -1.02 1.57
C SER A 53 -22.44 -2.29 1.36
N GLU A 54 -23.74 -2.15 1.11
CA GLU A 54 -24.62 -3.29 0.82
C GLU A 54 -24.25 -3.99 -0.51
N LYS A 55 -23.96 -3.21 -1.55
CA LYS A 55 -23.58 -3.73 -2.88
C LYS A 55 -22.22 -4.41 -2.83
N ILE A 56 -21.26 -3.89 -2.06
CA ILE A 56 -19.91 -4.48 -1.88
C ILE A 56 -19.99 -5.92 -1.38
N THR A 57 -20.84 -6.20 -0.38
CA THR A 57 -20.99 -7.54 0.20
C THR A 57 -21.66 -8.57 -0.73
N LYS A 58 -22.22 -8.11 -1.85
CA LYS A 58 -23.02 -8.90 -2.80
C LYS A 58 -22.46 -8.88 -4.22
N LEU A 59 -21.23 -8.37 -4.42
CA LEU A 59 -20.64 -8.28 -5.75
C LEU A 59 -20.53 -9.67 -6.40
N THR A 60 -21.03 -9.77 -7.62
CA THR A 60 -20.87 -10.97 -8.43
C THR A 60 -19.41 -11.14 -8.89
N PRO A 61 -18.96 -12.36 -9.23
CA PRO A 61 -17.64 -12.56 -9.80
C PRO A 61 -17.36 -11.69 -11.04
N GLU A 62 -18.35 -11.47 -11.90
CA GLU A 62 -18.24 -10.62 -13.09
C GLU A 62 -18.07 -9.14 -12.72
N GLU A 63 -18.83 -8.64 -11.73
CA GLU A 63 -18.64 -7.27 -11.24
C GLU A 63 -17.27 -7.07 -10.59
N LEU A 64 -16.73 -8.08 -9.89
CA LEU A 64 -15.38 -8.05 -9.34
C LEU A 64 -14.29 -8.08 -10.41
N GLU A 65 -14.47 -8.89 -11.46
CA GLU A 65 -13.60 -8.91 -12.63
C GLU A 65 -13.56 -7.52 -13.29
N ASN A 66 -14.72 -6.86 -13.43
CA ASN A 66 -14.81 -5.51 -13.98
C ASN A 66 -14.09 -4.49 -13.09
N LEU A 67 -14.28 -4.51 -11.77
CA LEU A 67 -13.58 -3.61 -10.85
C LEU A 67 -12.06 -3.82 -10.87
N ALA A 68 -11.59 -5.07 -10.94
CA ALA A 68 -10.17 -5.36 -11.06
C ALA A 68 -9.59 -4.87 -12.39
N LYS A 69 -10.35 -4.98 -13.48
CA LYS A 69 -9.97 -4.43 -14.79
C LYS A 69 -9.92 -2.91 -14.78
N GLU A 70 -10.89 -2.24 -14.14
CA GLU A 70 -10.84 -0.79 -13.98
C GLU A 70 -9.62 -0.36 -13.17
N ALA A 71 -9.28 -1.07 -12.08
CA ALA A 71 -8.06 -0.80 -11.32
C ALA A 71 -6.80 -0.95 -12.19
N GLN A 72 -6.77 -1.97 -13.05
CA GLN A 72 -5.69 -2.18 -14.01
C GLN A 72 -5.59 -1.05 -15.05
N ASP A 73 -6.72 -0.58 -15.58
CA ASP A 73 -6.79 0.50 -16.57
C ASP A 73 -6.40 1.85 -15.94
N ASP A 74 -6.84 2.12 -14.70
CA ASP A 74 -6.44 3.31 -13.94
C ASP A 74 -4.93 3.31 -13.66
N SER A 75 -4.35 2.17 -13.29
CA SER A 75 -2.89 2.03 -13.12
C SER A 75 -2.12 2.21 -14.44
N GLU A 76 -2.66 1.74 -15.58
CA GLU A 76 -2.08 1.96 -16.90
C GLU A 76 -2.03 3.44 -17.25
N LYS A 77 -3.16 4.12 -17.07
CA LYS A 77 -3.27 5.56 -17.32
C LYS A 77 -2.28 6.35 -16.46
N SER A 78 -2.17 5.97 -15.18
CA SER A 78 -1.23 6.59 -14.24
C SER A 78 0.21 6.42 -14.68
N LYS A 79 0.62 5.20 -15.06
CA LYS A 79 1.95 4.91 -15.58
C LYS A 79 2.24 5.70 -16.86
N LYS A 80 1.31 5.69 -17.82
CA LYS A 80 1.46 6.40 -19.08
C LYS A 80 1.65 7.91 -18.89
N GLU A 81 0.86 8.54 -18.02
CA GLU A 81 1.01 9.98 -17.72
C GLU A 81 2.41 10.31 -17.14
N ILE A 82 2.96 9.42 -16.31
CA ILE A 82 4.31 9.57 -15.75
C ILE A 82 5.37 9.47 -16.85
N GLU A 83 5.24 8.50 -17.76
CA GLU A 83 6.13 8.33 -18.91
C GLU A 83 6.05 9.52 -19.87
N ASP A 84 4.85 10.01 -20.16
CA ASP A 84 4.62 11.16 -21.04
C ASP A 84 5.23 12.44 -20.44
N GLN A 85 5.11 12.67 -19.13
CA GLN A 85 5.78 13.80 -18.46
C GLN A 85 7.30 13.70 -18.53
N LYS A 86 7.85 12.50 -18.46
CA LYS A 86 9.30 12.27 -18.59
C LYS A 86 9.80 12.58 -20.00
N ASN A 87 9.00 12.24 -21.02
CA ASN A 87 9.37 12.38 -22.43
C ASN A 87 9.15 13.79 -23.00
N THR A 88 8.25 14.58 -22.40
CA THR A 88 7.92 15.94 -22.86
C THR A 88 8.86 17.03 -22.36
N LYS A 89 9.66 16.76 -21.33
CA LYS A 89 10.58 17.74 -20.75
C LYS A 89 12.00 17.59 -21.27
N GLU A 90 12.65 18.74 -21.54
CA GLU A 90 14.07 18.80 -21.94
C GLU A 90 15.00 18.06 -20.97
N SER A 91 14.65 17.99 -19.68
CA SER A 91 15.49 17.41 -18.62
C SER A 91 15.25 15.92 -18.33
N LYS A 92 14.35 15.22 -19.02
CA LYS A 92 13.94 13.81 -18.74
C LYS A 92 13.61 13.51 -17.27
N ASN A 93 13.38 14.54 -16.45
CA ASN A 93 13.20 14.45 -15.01
C ASN A 93 11.87 15.09 -14.60
N ILE A 94 11.20 14.43 -13.66
CA ILE A 94 9.99 14.95 -13.02
C ILE A 94 10.39 16.05 -12.02
N GLU A 95 9.69 17.17 -12.05
CA GLU A 95 9.90 18.24 -11.07
C GLU A 95 9.05 18.01 -9.81
N VAL A 96 9.55 18.49 -8.67
CA VAL A 96 8.84 18.40 -7.39
C VAL A 96 7.43 19.00 -7.47
N LYS A 97 7.25 20.09 -8.23
CA LYS A 97 5.96 20.78 -8.38
C LYS A 97 4.90 19.96 -9.11
N ASP A 98 5.31 19.05 -9.99
CA ASP A 98 4.41 18.21 -10.80
C ASP A 98 4.10 16.87 -10.11
N THR A 99 4.93 16.50 -9.13
CA THR A 99 4.83 15.26 -8.37
C THR A 99 3.46 15.08 -7.66
N PRO A 100 2.82 16.10 -7.04
CA PRO A 100 1.54 15.91 -6.36
C PRO A 100 0.44 15.32 -7.25
N ARG A 101 0.36 15.76 -8.51
CA ARG A 101 -0.62 15.23 -9.47
C ARG A 101 -0.38 13.75 -9.74
N LEU A 102 0.89 13.36 -9.93
CA LEU A 102 1.29 11.98 -10.20
C LEU A 102 1.03 11.06 -9.00
N ILE A 103 1.36 11.53 -7.79
CA ILE A 103 1.11 10.78 -6.56
C ILE A 103 -0.39 10.57 -6.33
N LYS A 104 -1.22 11.57 -6.65
CA LYS A 104 -2.68 11.43 -6.57
C LYS A 104 -3.21 10.33 -7.50
N LEU A 105 -2.66 10.21 -8.71
CA LEU A 105 -3.03 9.13 -9.65
C LEU A 105 -2.66 7.76 -9.07
N ILE A 106 -1.42 7.59 -8.60
CA ILE A 106 -0.96 6.34 -7.96
C ILE A 106 -1.83 6.00 -6.74
N LYS A 107 -2.17 7.00 -5.92
CA LYS A 107 -3.00 6.82 -4.74
C LYS A 107 -4.37 6.27 -5.09
N ASN A 108 -5.07 6.91 -6.03
CA ASN A 108 -6.40 6.49 -6.43
C ASN A 108 -6.39 5.05 -6.97
N SER A 109 -5.40 4.70 -7.80
CA SER A 109 -5.23 3.32 -8.29
C SER A 109 -4.94 2.35 -7.15
N SER A 110 -4.10 2.73 -6.18
CA SER A 110 -3.78 1.91 -5.01
C SER A 110 -5.00 1.64 -4.13
N GLU A 111 -5.83 2.66 -3.89
CA GLU A 111 -7.08 2.56 -3.12
C GLU A 111 -8.08 1.63 -3.81
N LYS A 112 -8.16 1.68 -5.15
CA LYS A 112 -9.02 0.78 -5.92
C LYS A 112 -8.55 -0.67 -5.87
N ILE A 113 -7.23 -0.91 -5.95
CA ILE A 113 -6.66 -2.26 -5.78
C ILE A 113 -6.96 -2.80 -4.38
N ASP A 114 -6.72 -2.01 -3.33
CA ASP A 114 -7.01 -2.42 -1.95
C ASP A 114 -8.49 -2.74 -1.78
N SER A 115 -9.37 -1.90 -2.31
CA SER A 115 -10.81 -2.10 -2.24
C SER A 115 -11.27 -3.44 -2.86
N VAL A 116 -10.81 -3.75 -4.08
CA VAL A 116 -11.12 -5.04 -4.73
C VAL A 116 -10.50 -6.20 -3.96
N PHE A 117 -9.27 -6.05 -3.47
CA PHE A 117 -8.58 -7.08 -2.71
C PHE A 117 -9.24 -7.39 -1.36
N GLN A 118 -9.69 -6.37 -0.62
CA GLN A 118 -10.48 -6.55 0.60
C GLN A 118 -11.82 -7.22 0.30
N THR A 119 -12.46 -6.85 -0.80
CA THR A 119 -13.72 -7.50 -1.22
C THR A 119 -13.51 -8.99 -1.50
N LEU A 120 -12.43 -9.36 -2.20
CA LEU A 120 -12.06 -10.77 -2.40
C LEU A 120 -11.91 -11.51 -1.06
N ILE A 121 -11.19 -10.91 -0.11
CA ILE A 121 -11.01 -11.50 1.23
C ILE A 121 -12.37 -11.71 1.91
N ASN A 122 -13.25 -10.72 1.85
CA ASN A 122 -14.58 -10.77 2.46
C ASN A 122 -15.47 -11.89 1.87
N ILE A 123 -15.31 -12.20 0.58
CA ILE A 123 -16.03 -13.31 -0.07
C ILE A 123 -15.28 -14.66 0.02
N GLY A 124 -14.27 -14.75 0.89
CA GLY A 124 -13.60 -16.00 1.25
C GLY A 124 -12.29 -16.29 0.51
N TYR A 125 -11.72 -15.32 -0.20
CA TYR A 125 -10.36 -15.49 -0.74
C TYR A 125 -9.32 -15.52 0.39
N ASN A 126 -8.58 -16.62 0.51
CA ASN A 126 -7.60 -16.81 1.57
C ASN A 126 -6.25 -16.12 1.26
N ALA A 127 -6.20 -14.79 1.19
CA ALA A 127 -4.99 -14.03 0.86
C ALA A 127 -3.80 -14.32 1.79
N THR A 128 -2.57 -14.37 1.23
CA THR A 128 -1.34 -14.57 2.01
C THR A 128 -1.11 -13.37 2.94
N TYR A 129 -0.44 -13.60 4.07
CA TYR A 129 -0.06 -12.52 4.97
C TYR A 129 0.82 -11.47 4.27
N ALA A 130 1.76 -11.94 3.44
CA ALA A 130 2.63 -11.07 2.66
C ALA A 130 1.85 -10.16 1.70
N ALA A 131 0.89 -10.69 0.93
CA ALA A 131 0.05 -9.86 0.05
C ALA A 131 -0.72 -8.79 0.83
N LYS A 132 -1.35 -9.17 1.95
CA LYS A 132 -2.09 -8.25 2.83
C LYS A 132 -1.18 -7.15 3.40
N SER A 133 -0.03 -7.54 3.95
CA SER A 133 0.91 -6.63 4.58
C SER A 133 1.52 -5.66 3.56
N ASN A 134 1.95 -6.17 2.40
CA ASN A 134 2.51 -5.36 1.33
C ASN A 134 1.52 -4.33 0.81
N LEU A 135 0.28 -4.72 0.52
CA LEU A 135 -0.73 -3.79 0.01
C LEU A 135 -1.06 -2.70 1.03
N LYS A 136 -1.28 -3.09 2.29
CA LYS A 136 -1.55 -2.17 3.41
C LYS A 136 -0.41 -1.16 3.60
N ASN A 137 0.83 -1.63 3.59
CA ASN A 137 2.00 -0.78 3.81
C ASN A 137 2.30 0.11 2.61
N GLY A 138 2.16 -0.41 1.39
CA GLY A 138 2.25 0.38 0.15
C GLY A 138 1.25 1.53 0.14
N LEU A 139 -0.03 1.25 0.47
CA LEU A 139 -1.06 2.28 0.54
C LEU A 139 -0.76 3.36 1.59
N LYS A 140 -0.29 2.96 2.77
CA LYS A 140 0.15 3.89 3.82
C LYS A 140 1.27 4.82 3.34
N MET A 141 2.26 4.30 2.60
CA MET A 141 3.36 5.11 2.07
C MET A 141 2.86 6.13 1.03
N VAL A 142 1.98 5.72 0.12
CA VAL A 142 1.40 6.63 -0.89
C VAL A 142 0.55 7.73 -0.22
N LYS A 143 -0.29 7.36 0.75
CA LYS A 143 -1.13 8.32 1.51
C LYS A 143 -0.27 9.33 2.28
N LEU A 144 0.80 8.87 2.94
CA LEU A 144 1.75 9.74 3.61
C LEU A 144 2.40 10.73 2.62
N LEU A 145 2.84 10.25 1.46
CA LEU A 145 3.46 11.12 0.46
C LEU A 145 2.48 12.18 -0.07
N ASP A 146 1.23 11.81 -0.34
CA ASP A 146 0.16 12.76 -0.75
C ASP A 146 -0.04 13.87 0.30
N GLU A 147 -0.06 13.52 1.59
CA GLU A 147 -0.18 14.48 2.69
C GLU A 147 1.03 15.42 2.77
N LEU A 148 2.25 14.87 2.73
CA LEU A 148 3.49 15.66 2.80
C LEU A 148 3.65 16.61 1.61
N LEU A 149 3.23 16.18 0.41
CA LEU A 149 3.31 17.02 -0.79
C LEU A 149 2.32 18.18 -0.74
N LYS A 150 1.10 17.99 -0.22
CA LYS A 150 0.12 19.09 -0.03
C LYS A 150 0.68 20.21 0.85
N ILE A 151 1.36 19.85 1.94
CA ILE A 151 2.01 20.82 2.84
C ILE A 151 3.14 21.54 2.09
N SER A 152 3.98 20.78 1.39
CA SER A 152 5.16 21.30 0.69
C SER A 152 4.81 22.32 -0.40
N VAL A 153 3.79 22.06 -1.21
CA VAL A 153 3.41 22.89 -2.37
C VAL A 153 2.45 24.05 -2.03
N SER A 154 1.98 24.16 -0.79
CA SER A 154 1.07 25.25 -0.37
C SER A 154 1.69 26.65 -0.54
N SER A 155 1.00 27.58 -1.17
CA SER A 155 1.55 28.85 -1.69
C SER A 155 1.67 30.00 -0.69
N ASN A 156 1.59 29.75 0.62
CA ASN A 156 1.43 30.82 1.61
C ASN A 156 2.76 31.44 2.07
N GLY A 157 3.40 32.25 1.23
CA GLY A 157 4.56 33.08 1.59
C GLY A 157 5.79 32.33 2.13
N ASP A 158 6.79 33.06 2.63
CA ASP A 158 7.99 32.46 3.24
C ASP A 158 7.68 31.98 4.68
N LYS A 159 6.98 30.85 4.73
CA LYS A 159 6.59 30.12 5.95
C LYS A 159 7.42 28.84 6.13
N SER A 160 8.69 28.88 5.74
CA SER A 160 9.59 27.72 5.75
C SER A 160 9.62 26.98 7.11
N ASN A 161 9.67 27.71 8.23
CA ASN A 161 9.63 27.11 9.57
C ASN A 161 8.27 26.46 9.92
N GLN A 162 7.15 27.09 9.54
CA GLN A 162 5.82 26.53 9.77
C GLN A 162 5.64 25.23 8.97
N LYS A 163 5.98 25.24 7.68
CA LYS A 163 5.91 24.04 6.81
C LYS A 163 6.77 22.90 7.35
N TYR A 164 7.98 23.20 7.82
CA TYR A 164 8.83 22.19 8.44
C TYR A 164 8.17 21.56 9.67
N ASN A 165 7.58 22.36 10.56
CA ASN A 165 6.90 21.85 11.76
C ASN A 165 5.66 21.00 11.40
N GLU A 166 4.90 21.39 10.38
CA GLU A 166 3.76 20.62 9.88
C GLU A 166 4.22 19.26 9.29
N LEU A 167 5.22 19.26 8.41
CA LEU A 167 5.80 18.04 7.85
C LEU A 167 6.33 17.12 8.95
N LYS A 168 7.07 17.67 9.92
CA LYS A 168 7.60 16.94 11.07
C LYS A 168 6.48 16.31 11.90
N THR A 169 5.39 17.03 12.12
CA THR A 169 4.23 16.54 12.86
C THR A 169 3.58 15.36 12.16
N VAL A 170 3.36 15.45 10.85
CA VAL A 170 2.78 14.37 10.04
C VAL A 170 3.68 13.12 10.08
N VAL A 171 4.99 13.27 9.88
CA VAL A 171 5.94 12.14 9.93
C VAL A 171 5.99 11.50 11.31
N ASN A 172 6.02 12.30 12.38
CA ASN A 172 6.08 11.77 13.73
C ASN A 172 4.79 11.06 14.15
N ARG A 173 3.63 11.59 13.75
CA ARG A 173 2.34 10.92 13.92
C ARG A 173 2.33 9.58 13.18
N PHE A 174 2.70 9.57 11.89
CA PHE A 174 2.78 8.35 11.10
C PHE A 174 3.70 7.32 11.75
N ASN A 175 4.91 7.72 12.15
CA ASN A 175 5.85 6.84 12.81
C ASN A 175 5.31 6.35 14.16
N ALA A 176 4.63 7.17 14.96
CA ALA A 176 4.05 6.73 16.22
C ALA A 176 2.94 5.67 16.02
N GLU A 177 2.08 5.86 15.02
CA GLU A 177 0.96 4.97 14.71
C GLU A 177 1.38 3.67 13.99
N ASN A 178 2.59 3.64 13.41
CA ASN A 178 3.06 2.52 12.61
C ASN A 178 4.37 1.97 13.17
N SER A 179 4.31 0.83 13.86
CA SER A 179 5.50 0.14 14.38
C SER A 179 6.30 -0.56 13.28
N ALA A 180 5.59 -1.25 12.37
CA ALA A 180 6.19 -2.09 11.32
C ALA A 180 6.81 -1.30 10.15
N ILE A 181 6.42 -0.04 9.97
CA ILE A 181 6.94 0.83 8.92
C ILE A 181 7.30 2.18 9.50
N LYS A 182 8.58 2.56 9.38
CA LYS A 182 9.10 3.85 9.85
C LYS A 182 9.70 4.60 8.68
N VAL A 183 9.53 5.91 8.66
CA VAL A 183 10.12 6.78 7.64
C VAL A 183 11.15 7.69 8.31
N PRO A 184 12.46 7.47 8.07
CA PRO A 184 13.53 8.28 8.63
C PRO A 184 13.72 9.54 7.78
N LEU A 185 12.80 10.50 7.90
CA LEU A 185 12.90 11.79 7.19
C LEU A 185 13.58 12.88 8.03
N GLU A 186 13.91 12.60 9.29
CA GLU A 186 14.59 13.54 10.18
C GLU A 186 16.11 13.42 10.01
N ASN A 187 16.72 14.30 9.21
CA ASN A 187 18.16 14.54 9.26
C ASN A 187 18.41 16.04 9.42
N GLY A 188 18.39 16.53 10.67
CA GLY A 188 18.63 17.92 11.00
C GLY A 188 17.38 18.82 10.95
N SER A 189 17.57 20.09 10.58
CA SER A 189 16.55 21.16 10.71
C SER A 189 15.59 21.30 9.53
N LYS A 190 15.66 20.40 8.52
CA LYS A 190 14.87 20.51 7.28
C LYS A 190 14.41 19.14 6.77
N ILE A 191 13.24 19.07 6.16
CA ILE A 191 12.75 17.92 5.40
C ILE A 191 12.88 18.29 3.91
N GLU A 192 13.74 17.57 3.20
CA GLU A 192 13.96 17.80 1.77
C GLU A 192 12.92 17.06 0.94
N ALA A 193 12.11 17.81 0.19
CA ALA A 193 11.02 17.25 -0.62
C ALA A 193 11.51 16.16 -1.59
N LYS A 194 12.65 16.36 -2.26
CA LYS A 194 13.24 15.36 -3.17
C LYS A 194 13.58 14.05 -2.45
N LYS A 195 14.23 14.13 -1.29
CA LYS A 195 14.60 12.97 -0.47
C LYS A 195 13.34 12.25 0.04
N CYS A 196 12.34 13.00 0.47
CA CYS A 196 11.04 12.46 0.90
C CYS A 196 10.34 11.69 -0.23
N ILE A 197 10.20 12.32 -1.41
CA ILE A 197 9.62 11.67 -2.60
C ILE A 197 10.39 10.39 -2.92
N LYS A 198 11.73 10.46 -2.99
CA LYS A 198 12.57 9.30 -3.28
C LYS A 198 12.33 8.16 -2.30
N THR A 199 12.49 8.42 -1.00
CA THR A 199 12.37 7.39 0.05
C THR A 199 10.98 6.75 0.05
N LEU A 200 9.93 7.56 -0.01
CA LEU A 200 8.57 7.02 0.01
C LEU A 200 8.25 6.24 -1.27
N MET A 201 8.66 6.73 -2.44
CA MET A 201 8.42 6.01 -3.70
C MET A 201 9.24 4.73 -3.84
N THR A 202 10.46 4.65 -3.30
CA THR A 202 11.20 3.37 -3.20
C THR A 202 10.47 2.36 -2.31
N ASN A 203 9.85 2.81 -1.22
CA ASN A 203 9.03 1.92 -0.40
C ASN A 203 7.77 1.47 -1.14
N VAL A 204 7.09 2.38 -1.85
CA VAL A 204 5.93 2.06 -2.68
C VAL A 204 6.30 1.02 -3.75
N GLU A 205 7.39 1.21 -4.48
CA GLU A 205 7.93 0.24 -5.44
C GLU A 205 8.10 -1.13 -4.79
N THR A 206 8.81 -1.19 -3.65
CA THR A 206 9.11 -2.43 -2.93
C THR A 206 7.83 -3.17 -2.53
N TYR A 207 6.86 -2.45 -1.95
CA TYR A 207 5.60 -3.06 -1.50
C TYR A 207 4.75 -3.54 -2.67
N PHE A 208 4.60 -2.73 -3.73
CA PHE A 208 3.78 -3.13 -4.88
C PHE A 208 4.41 -4.23 -5.72
N LYS A 209 5.74 -4.35 -5.74
CA LYS A 209 6.45 -5.55 -6.23
C LYS A 209 6.10 -6.79 -5.43
N GLY A 210 6.05 -6.66 -4.10
CA GLY A 210 5.61 -7.73 -3.22
C GLY A 210 4.18 -8.16 -3.50
N VAL A 211 3.25 -7.21 -3.69
CA VAL A 211 1.87 -7.52 -4.08
C VAL A 211 1.83 -8.23 -5.44
N SER A 212 2.51 -7.71 -6.46
CA SER A 212 2.46 -8.26 -7.81
C SER A 212 2.98 -9.71 -7.86
N THR A 213 4.06 -10.01 -7.10
CA THR A 213 4.65 -11.35 -6.98
C THR A 213 3.71 -12.32 -6.27
N GLU A 214 3.21 -11.95 -5.10
CA GLU A 214 2.33 -12.83 -4.29
C GLU A 214 1.01 -13.17 -5.00
N LEU A 215 0.47 -12.24 -5.80
CA LEU A 215 -0.75 -12.48 -6.58
C LEU A 215 -0.51 -13.34 -7.82
N LYS A 216 0.71 -13.36 -8.39
CA LYS A 216 1.09 -14.21 -9.54
C LYS A 216 1.31 -15.66 -9.14
N ASP A 217 1.98 -15.88 -8.01
CA ASP A 217 2.41 -17.22 -7.59
C ASP A 217 1.25 -18.07 -7.04
N LYS A 218 0.11 -17.44 -6.77
CA LYS A 218 -1.03 -18.11 -6.17
C LYS A 218 -2.02 -18.62 -7.21
N LYS A 219 -2.15 -19.94 -7.26
CA LYS A 219 -3.20 -20.61 -8.05
C LYS A 219 -4.49 -20.68 -7.26
N ASP A 220 -5.49 -19.92 -7.70
CA ASP A 220 -6.88 -20.02 -7.26
C ASP A 220 -7.78 -20.01 -8.49
N ASP A 221 -8.24 -21.19 -8.91
CA ASP A 221 -9.02 -21.37 -10.15
C ASP A 221 -10.30 -20.51 -10.14
N LYS A 222 -10.85 -20.19 -8.96
CA LYS A 222 -12.06 -19.38 -8.81
C LYS A 222 -11.81 -17.90 -9.10
N TYR A 223 -10.63 -17.37 -8.74
CA TYR A 223 -10.34 -15.93 -8.82
C TYR A 223 -9.20 -15.58 -9.79
N THR A 224 -8.73 -16.54 -10.58
CA THR A 224 -7.54 -16.42 -11.46
C THR A 224 -7.52 -15.12 -12.26
N LYS A 225 -8.61 -14.76 -12.95
CA LYS A 225 -8.67 -13.54 -13.77
C LYS A 225 -8.56 -12.26 -12.94
N ILE A 226 -9.24 -12.22 -11.79
CA ILE A 226 -9.24 -11.08 -10.87
C ILE A 226 -7.83 -10.89 -10.29
N LEU A 227 -7.21 -11.99 -9.83
CA LEU A 227 -5.85 -11.97 -9.28
C LEU A 227 -4.81 -11.55 -10.33
N ALA A 228 -4.96 -12.00 -11.58
CA ALA A 228 -4.10 -11.58 -12.68
C ALA A 228 -4.23 -10.07 -12.97
N ALA A 229 -5.46 -9.54 -13.01
CA ALA A 229 -5.71 -8.12 -13.21
C ALA A 229 -5.13 -7.26 -12.07
N LEU A 230 -5.33 -7.68 -10.81
CA LEU A 230 -4.77 -6.99 -9.63
C LEU A 230 -3.24 -7.07 -9.59
N SER A 231 -2.64 -8.21 -9.96
CA SER A 231 -1.18 -8.34 -10.06
C SER A 231 -0.61 -7.39 -11.10
N GLU A 232 -1.27 -7.29 -12.26
CA GLU A 232 -0.84 -6.40 -13.33
C GLU A 232 -1.03 -4.92 -12.95
N ALA A 233 -2.13 -4.58 -12.26
CA ALA A 233 -2.34 -3.25 -11.70
C ALA A 233 -1.24 -2.87 -10.69
N ALA A 234 -0.85 -3.80 -9.81
CA ALA A 234 0.22 -3.62 -8.84
C ALA A 234 1.60 -3.45 -9.51
N ASN A 235 1.91 -4.27 -10.51
CA ASN A 235 3.12 -4.15 -11.33
C ASN A 235 3.22 -2.77 -12.02
N LYS A 236 2.09 -2.20 -12.46
CA LYS A 236 2.08 -0.85 -13.05
C LYS A 236 2.36 0.24 -12.02
N ILE A 237 1.86 0.11 -10.80
CA ILE A 237 2.19 1.02 -9.69
C ILE A 237 3.66 0.89 -9.29
N GLU A 238 4.20 -0.34 -9.21
CA GLU A 238 5.63 -0.59 -9.01
C GLU A 238 6.47 0.16 -10.06
N ASN A 239 6.17 0.00 -11.34
CA ASN A 239 6.89 0.67 -12.42
C ASN A 239 6.76 2.21 -12.38
N ALA A 240 5.56 2.71 -12.07
CA ALA A 240 5.31 4.14 -11.88
C ALA A 240 6.14 4.70 -10.72
N ALA A 241 6.19 3.98 -9.61
CA ALA A 241 6.99 4.33 -8.44
C ALA A 241 8.47 4.36 -8.76
N MET A 242 8.95 3.34 -9.48
CA MET A 242 10.31 3.26 -9.98
C MET A 242 10.68 4.49 -10.81
N ALA A 243 9.84 4.81 -11.80
CA ALA A 243 10.06 5.95 -12.69
C ALA A 243 10.16 7.29 -11.92
N ILE A 244 9.35 7.49 -10.88
CA ILE A 244 9.37 8.70 -10.06
C ILE A 244 10.64 8.77 -9.21
N HIS A 245 10.94 7.75 -8.41
CA HIS A 245 12.07 7.88 -7.46
C HIS A 245 13.42 7.99 -8.19
N LEU A 246 13.57 7.40 -9.38
CA LEU A 246 14.77 7.53 -10.21
C LEU A 246 15.02 8.98 -10.66
N CYS A 247 13.99 9.82 -10.76
CA CYS A 247 14.13 11.24 -11.09
C CYS A 247 14.75 12.07 -9.94
N PHE A 248 14.85 11.51 -8.73
CA PHE A 248 15.34 12.18 -7.53
C PHE A 248 16.63 11.53 -6.98
N ASN A 249 17.39 10.85 -7.85
CA ASN A 249 18.65 10.20 -7.48
C ASN A 249 19.85 11.15 -7.28
N ASN A 250 19.68 12.44 -7.53
CA ASN A 250 20.72 13.48 -7.45
C ASN A 250 20.56 14.39 -6.24
#